data_AF-A0A1F9XDA7-F1
#
_entry.id   AF-A0A1F9XDA7-F1
#
_cell.length_a   1.000
_cell.length_b   1.000
_cell.length_c   1.000
_cell.angle_alpha   90.00
_cell.angle_beta   90.00
_cell.angle_gamma   90.00
#
_symmetry.space_group_name_H-M   'P 1'
#
loop_
_entity.id
_entity.type
_entity.pdbx_description
1 polymer ?
#
loop_
_entity_poly.entity_id
_entity_poly.type
_entity_poly.pdbx_seq_one_letter_code
_entity_poly.pdbx_strand_id
1 'polypeptide(L)'
;MNLVIVESPTKERTISKMLDKKEYVVKSSYGHIRDLPRNSLGVDIEKGFKPSYVTITRAKKIVSALSALALKAKHIFLATDFDREGEAIAWHLLQALKLDEKKSKRITFHEITKSAITDAIKHPRELDLALVDSQQARRILDRLVGYKLSPLLWRKVASGLSAGRVQSVAVRLVVERENEIKNFSTSGFWKISVKLDKKGVEFTADLVSKDGKRYNEQVPYELFAEKYTVTTSSIKTKEDCDAIVADMGKHSYQVTDITKKKITRNPAPPYTTSTLQQDAVRRLGFSSQRVMSIAQTLYEGIELPDGSAGLITYMRTDSLNVAKEAQGEAEKYVREKIGGEYLPEKPRIYKTKSKGAQEAHEAIRPTGIYRDPDSISKYLNPDQYKVYKLIWQR
;
A
#
# COMPACT_ATOMS: atom_id res chain seq x y z
N MET A 1 -25.51 16.52 23.59
CA MET A 1 -24.11 16.08 23.41
C MET A 1 -24.11 14.69 22.80
N ASN A 2 -23.41 14.53 21.67
CA ASN A 2 -23.09 13.28 21.00
C ASN A 2 -21.61 12.98 21.20
N LEU A 3 -21.24 11.70 21.37
CA LEU A 3 -19.84 11.28 21.51
C LEU A 3 -19.37 10.63 20.21
N VAL A 4 -18.22 11.04 19.68
CA VAL A 4 -17.56 10.41 18.53
C VAL A 4 -16.27 9.78 19.00
N ILE A 5 -16.09 8.47 18.80
CA ILE A 5 -14.89 7.73 19.21
C ILE A 5 -14.09 7.34 17.96
N VAL A 6 -12.83 7.77 17.89
CA VAL A 6 -11.89 7.50 16.79
C VAL A 6 -10.66 6.74 17.29
N GLU A 7 -9.85 6.12 16.44
CA GLU A 7 -8.72 5.33 16.93
C GLU A 7 -7.49 6.15 17.31
N SER A 8 -7.22 7.30 16.68
CA SER A 8 -5.99 8.08 16.88
C SER A 8 -6.20 9.51 17.36
N PRO A 9 -5.24 10.08 18.12
CA PRO A 9 -5.31 11.47 18.57
C PRO A 9 -5.29 12.50 17.44
N THR A 10 -4.63 12.20 16.32
CA THR A 10 -4.61 13.08 15.15
C THR A 10 -6.01 13.21 14.58
N LYS A 11 -6.71 12.08 14.37
CA LYS A 11 -8.11 12.10 13.93
C LYS A 11 -9.02 12.81 14.92
N GLU A 12 -8.80 12.63 16.22
CA GLU A 12 -9.56 13.35 17.26
C GLU A 12 -9.46 14.86 17.03
N ARG A 13 -8.24 15.39 16.83
CA ARG A 13 -8.02 16.83 16.59
C ARG A 13 -8.64 17.29 15.27
N THR A 14 -8.44 16.54 14.19
CA THR A 14 -8.94 16.88 12.85
C THR A 14 -10.47 16.91 12.83
N ILE A 15 -11.13 15.84 13.30
CA ILE A 15 -12.59 15.72 13.27
C ILE A 15 -13.25 16.68 14.26
N SER A 16 -12.62 16.96 15.42
CA SER A 16 -13.11 17.97 16.38
C SER A 16 -13.22 19.38 15.79
N LYS A 17 -12.41 19.70 14.77
CA LYS A 17 -12.48 21.00 14.07
C LYS A 17 -13.55 21.03 12.98
N MET A 18 -13.99 19.87 12.50
CA MET A 18 -15.01 19.75 11.45
C MET A 18 -16.44 19.78 12.00
N LEU A 19 -16.63 19.28 13.22
CA LEU A 19 -17.92 19.16 13.88
C LEU A 19 -18.19 20.32 14.85
N ASP A 20 -19.47 20.64 15.06
CA ASP A 20 -19.85 21.64 16.07
C ASP A 20 -19.55 21.12 17.48
N LYS A 21 -18.64 21.81 18.18
CA LYS A 21 -18.20 21.47 19.55
C LYS A 21 -19.33 21.55 20.58
N LYS A 22 -20.43 22.27 20.29
CA LYS A 22 -21.61 22.30 21.17
C LYS A 22 -22.41 21.01 21.08
N GLU A 23 -22.41 20.37 19.92
CA GLU A 23 -23.17 19.15 19.67
C GLU A 23 -22.32 17.90 19.87
N TYR A 24 -21.05 17.89 19.43
CA TYR A 24 -20.18 16.73 19.39
C TYR A 24 -18.95 16.87 20.29
N VAL A 25 -18.65 15.79 21.02
CA VAL A 25 -17.38 15.58 21.70
C VAL A 25 -16.66 14.45 21.00
N VAL A 26 -15.47 14.71 20.45
CA VAL A 26 -14.64 13.69 19.80
C VAL A 26 -13.54 13.24 20.75
N LYS A 27 -13.32 11.93 20.87
CA LYS A 27 -12.28 11.33 21.70
C LYS A 27 -11.61 10.14 21.03
N SER A 28 -10.30 9.99 21.24
CA SER A 28 -9.54 8.87 20.72
C SER A 28 -9.46 7.69 21.69
N SER A 29 -9.50 6.47 21.16
CA SER A 29 -9.28 5.23 21.92
C SER A 29 -7.80 4.85 22.05
N TYR A 30 -6.91 5.53 21.30
CA TYR A 30 -5.49 5.19 21.14
C TYR A 30 -5.28 3.76 20.60
N GLY A 31 -6.12 3.40 19.63
CA GLY A 31 -6.15 2.09 18.97
C GLY A 31 -6.95 1.05 19.75
N HIS A 32 -6.47 -0.19 19.70
CA HIS A 32 -7.04 -1.32 20.44
C HIS A 32 -7.02 -1.07 21.95
N ILE A 33 -8.15 -1.33 22.61
CA ILE A 33 -8.32 -1.23 24.07
C ILE A 33 -8.39 -2.60 24.78
N ARG A 34 -8.63 -3.65 24.01
CA ARG A 34 -8.66 -5.06 24.45
C ARG A 34 -7.74 -5.88 23.55
N ASP A 35 -7.17 -6.94 24.11
CA ASP A 35 -6.42 -7.94 23.36
C ASP A 35 -6.46 -9.28 24.12
N LEU A 36 -6.01 -10.35 23.48
CA LEU A 36 -5.78 -11.63 24.14
C LEU A 36 -4.68 -11.48 25.23
N PRO A 37 -4.75 -12.23 26.34
CA PRO A 37 -3.76 -12.19 27.41
C PRO A 37 -2.35 -12.45 26.88
N ARG A 38 -1.35 -11.80 27.51
CA ARG A 38 0.06 -11.93 27.11
C ARG A 38 0.67 -13.28 27.50
N ASN A 39 0.30 -13.79 28.67
CA ASN A 39 0.98 -14.92 29.33
C ASN A 39 0.22 -16.25 29.19
N SER A 40 -0.89 -16.28 28.46
CA SER A 40 -1.66 -17.50 28.21
C SER A 40 -2.18 -17.51 26.78
N LEU A 41 -2.60 -18.69 26.30
CA LEU A 41 -3.12 -18.82 24.94
C LEU A 41 -4.30 -17.87 24.69
N GLY A 42 -5.21 -17.75 25.68
CA GLY A 42 -6.35 -16.84 25.61
C GLY A 42 -7.42 -17.28 24.60
N VAL A 43 -7.35 -18.51 24.09
CA VAL A 43 -8.30 -19.10 23.14
C VAL A 43 -8.69 -20.47 23.66
N ASP A 44 -9.99 -20.70 23.86
CA ASP A 44 -10.54 -21.99 24.24
C ASP A 44 -10.85 -22.82 22.98
N ILE A 45 -9.98 -23.78 22.67
CA ILE A 45 -10.07 -24.59 21.44
C ILE A 45 -11.27 -25.55 21.50
N GLU A 46 -11.54 -26.13 22.67
CA GLU A 46 -12.63 -27.10 22.87
C GLU A 46 -14.00 -26.43 22.75
N LYS A 47 -14.10 -25.14 23.11
CA LYS A 47 -15.34 -24.35 22.99
C LYS A 47 -15.39 -23.52 21.71
N GLY A 48 -15.02 -24.12 20.58
CA GLY A 48 -15.15 -23.50 19.25
C GLY A 48 -14.27 -22.25 19.09
N PHE A 49 -13.04 -22.29 19.59
CA PHE A 49 -12.06 -21.19 19.51
C PHE A 49 -12.46 -19.89 20.22
N LYS A 50 -13.30 -19.97 21.27
CA LYS A 50 -13.76 -18.79 22.01
C LYS A 50 -12.59 -17.97 22.57
N PRO A 51 -12.41 -16.69 22.17
CA PRO A 51 -11.32 -15.85 22.67
C PRO A 51 -11.67 -15.22 24.03
N SER A 52 -10.68 -15.15 24.92
CA SER A 52 -10.73 -14.44 26.19
C SER A 52 -9.97 -13.12 26.06
N TYR A 53 -10.69 -12.02 25.88
CA TYR A 53 -10.09 -10.69 25.78
C TYR A 53 -9.98 -10.00 27.12
N VAL A 54 -8.83 -9.39 27.37
CA VAL A 54 -8.55 -8.56 28.55
C VAL A 54 -8.32 -7.11 28.15
N THR A 55 -8.69 -6.17 29.01
CA THR A 55 -8.38 -4.75 28.80
C THR A 55 -6.88 -4.54 28.91
N ILE A 56 -6.29 -3.88 27.91
CA ILE A 56 -4.86 -3.61 27.88
C ILE A 56 -4.53 -2.60 28.99
N THR A 57 -3.44 -2.82 29.73
CA THR A 57 -3.07 -1.98 30.90
C THR A 57 -3.05 -0.49 30.58
N ARG A 58 -2.47 -0.09 29.43
CA ARG A 58 -2.41 1.31 28.99
C ARG A 58 -3.79 1.93 28.69
N ALA A 59 -4.77 1.10 28.35
CA ALA A 59 -6.11 1.53 27.97
C ALA A 59 -7.04 1.74 29.17
N LYS A 60 -6.70 1.28 30.39
CA LYS A 60 -7.58 1.37 31.57
C LYS A 60 -8.08 2.80 31.85
N LYS A 61 -7.18 3.79 31.79
CA LYS A 61 -7.54 5.21 32.00
C LYS A 61 -8.49 5.73 30.92
N ILE A 62 -8.20 5.37 29.67
CA ILE A 62 -8.98 5.77 28.49
C ILE A 62 -10.39 5.14 28.55
N VAL A 63 -10.47 3.85 28.88
CA VAL A 63 -11.75 3.13 29.05
C VAL A 63 -12.62 3.81 30.11
N SER A 64 -12.06 4.16 31.27
CA SER A 64 -12.80 4.87 32.31
C SER A 64 -13.32 6.23 31.83
N ALA A 65 -12.47 7.03 31.17
CA ALA A 65 -12.85 8.33 30.63
C ALA A 65 -13.93 8.24 29.53
N LEU A 66 -13.79 7.28 28.60
CA LEU A 66 -14.76 7.06 27.54
C LEU A 66 -16.11 6.55 28.08
N SER A 67 -16.10 5.64 29.07
CA SER A 67 -17.33 5.18 29.73
C SER A 67 -18.08 6.32 30.41
N ALA A 68 -17.37 7.23 31.09
CA ALA A 68 -18.00 8.38 31.74
C ALA A 68 -18.64 9.35 30.74
N LEU A 69 -18.04 9.55 29.56
CA LEU A 69 -18.61 10.36 28.48
C LEU A 69 -19.79 9.66 27.80
N ALA A 70 -19.67 8.36 27.57
CA ALA A 70 -20.70 7.55 26.93
C ALA A 70 -22.02 7.55 27.70
N LEU A 71 -21.96 7.52 29.05
CA LEU A 71 -23.15 7.61 29.92
C LEU A 71 -23.92 8.92 29.74
N LYS A 72 -23.23 10.01 29.42
CA LYS A 72 -23.82 11.35 29.23
C LYS A 72 -24.26 11.62 27.78
N ALA A 73 -23.83 10.78 26.84
CA ALA A 73 -24.07 10.99 25.42
C ALA A 73 -25.47 10.54 25.00
N LYS A 74 -26.13 11.32 24.13
CA LYS A 74 -27.39 10.94 23.50
C LYS A 74 -27.17 9.83 22.47
N HIS A 75 -26.20 10.03 21.59
CA HIS A 75 -25.73 9.05 20.61
C HIS A 75 -24.20 8.90 20.71
N ILE A 76 -23.72 7.70 20.39
CA ILE A 76 -22.30 7.35 20.37
C ILE A 76 -21.95 6.88 18.97
N PHE A 77 -21.08 7.62 18.29
CA PHE A 77 -20.61 7.31 16.95
C PHE A 77 -19.24 6.63 17.03
N LEU A 78 -19.15 5.40 16.55
CA LEU A 78 -17.92 4.63 16.40
C LEU A 78 -17.34 4.94 15.01
N ALA A 79 -16.29 5.75 14.99
CA ALA A 79 -15.73 6.38 13.79
C ALA A 79 -14.31 5.86 13.49
N THR A 80 -14.12 4.55 13.64
CA THR A 80 -12.86 3.86 13.34
C THR A 80 -12.69 3.66 11.83
N ASP A 81 -11.46 3.35 11.40
CA ASP A 81 -11.16 3.07 9.99
C ASP A 81 -12.11 2.05 9.35
N PHE A 82 -12.36 2.19 8.05
CA PHE A 82 -13.25 1.31 7.31
C PHE A 82 -12.54 0.05 6.82
N ASP A 83 -11.91 -0.69 7.74
CA ASP A 83 -11.36 -2.02 7.46
C ASP A 83 -11.74 -2.99 8.59
N ARG A 84 -11.37 -4.26 8.44
CA ARG A 84 -11.64 -5.27 9.48
C ARG A 84 -11.00 -4.94 10.84
N GLU A 85 -9.87 -4.23 10.88
CA GLU A 85 -9.21 -3.83 12.13
C GLU A 85 -10.03 -2.73 12.82
N GLY A 86 -10.45 -1.72 12.06
CA GLY A 86 -11.32 -0.67 12.56
C GLY A 86 -12.68 -1.20 13.02
N GLU A 87 -13.25 -2.19 12.31
CA GLU A 87 -14.49 -2.85 12.73
C GLU A 87 -14.33 -3.63 14.04
N ALA A 88 -13.22 -4.36 14.20
CA ALA A 88 -12.91 -5.04 15.45
C ALA A 88 -12.65 -4.07 16.62
N ILE A 89 -12.02 -2.91 16.37
CA ILE A 89 -11.87 -1.85 17.39
C ILE A 89 -13.25 -1.33 17.81
N ALA A 90 -14.14 -1.04 16.85
CA ALA A 90 -15.51 -0.60 17.15
C ALA A 90 -16.26 -1.64 17.99
N TRP A 91 -16.17 -2.93 17.63
CA TRP A 91 -16.73 -4.02 18.43
C TRP A 91 -16.14 -4.07 19.84
N HIS A 92 -14.81 -3.97 19.97
CA HIS A 92 -14.15 -3.98 21.26
C HIS A 92 -14.56 -2.79 22.13
N LEU A 93 -14.76 -1.60 21.55
CA LEU A 93 -15.29 -0.41 22.26
C LEU A 93 -16.69 -0.66 22.80
N LEU A 94 -17.60 -1.17 21.96
CA LEU A 94 -18.96 -1.54 22.35
C LEU A 94 -18.95 -2.47 23.58
N GLN A 95 -18.16 -3.52 23.51
CA GLN A 95 -18.07 -4.55 24.55
C GLN A 95 -17.34 -4.08 25.81
N ALA A 96 -16.22 -3.37 25.68
CA ALA A 96 -15.40 -2.94 26.82
C ALA A 96 -16.07 -1.85 27.65
N LEU A 97 -16.71 -0.90 26.96
CA LEU A 97 -17.37 0.25 27.57
C LEU A 97 -18.82 -0.09 27.98
N LYS A 98 -19.31 -1.29 27.63
CA LYS A 98 -20.70 -1.74 27.83
C LYS A 98 -21.70 -0.74 27.26
N LEU A 99 -21.46 -0.32 26.02
CA LEU A 99 -22.30 0.70 25.37
C LEU A 99 -23.68 0.12 25.05
N ASP A 100 -24.70 0.98 25.14
CA ASP A 100 -26.04 0.66 24.66
C ASP A 100 -26.02 0.59 23.13
N GLU A 101 -26.33 -0.58 22.58
CA GLU A 101 -26.38 -0.84 21.14
C GLU A 101 -27.36 0.08 20.42
N LYS A 102 -28.48 0.45 21.07
CA LYS A 102 -29.48 1.35 20.46
C LYS A 102 -28.95 2.78 20.29
N LYS A 103 -28.03 3.19 21.18
CA LYS A 103 -27.39 4.52 21.13
C LYS A 103 -26.12 4.53 20.30
N SER A 104 -25.54 3.36 20.03
CA SER A 104 -24.29 3.21 19.31
C SER A 104 -24.52 3.13 17.81
N LYS A 105 -23.77 3.90 17.04
CA LYS A 105 -23.89 4.03 15.58
C LYS A 105 -22.51 3.88 14.96
N ARG A 106 -22.36 3.04 13.93
CA ARG A 106 -21.10 2.87 13.21
C ARG A 106 -21.08 3.86 12.04
N ILE A 107 -20.04 4.68 11.93
CA ILE A 107 -19.86 5.60 10.79
C ILE A 107 -18.53 5.31 10.11
N THR A 108 -18.52 5.31 8.79
CA THR A 108 -17.35 4.96 7.96
C THR A 108 -17.11 6.04 6.92
N PHE A 109 -15.86 6.30 6.60
CA PHE A 109 -15.46 7.29 5.60
C PHE A 109 -14.12 6.87 4.99
N HIS A 110 -13.91 7.23 3.72
CA HIS A 110 -12.68 6.93 2.97
C HIS A 110 -11.68 8.09 2.99
N GLU A 111 -12.14 9.27 3.39
CA GLU A 111 -11.35 10.49 3.50
C GLU A 111 -11.85 11.33 4.67
N ILE A 112 -10.96 12.14 5.25
CA ILE A 112 -11.29 13.01 6.38
C ILE A 112 -11.46 14.43 5.86
N THR A 113 -12.66 14.68 5.34
CA THR A 113 -13.13 15.99 4.87
C THR A 113 -14.41 16.37 5.62
N LYS A 114 -14.70 17.67 5.73
CA LYS A 114 -15.90 18.13 6.46
C LYS A 114 -17.19 17.55 5.85
N SER A 115 -17.25 17.45 4.52
CA SER A 115 -18.36 16.84 3.78
C SER A 115 -18.50 15.35 4.10
N ALA A 116 -17.41 14.56 3.97
CA ALA A 116 -17.44 13.12 4.21
C ALA A 116 -17.83 12.77 5.65
N ILE A 117 -17.29 13.50 6.64
CA ILE A 117 -17.63 13.25 8.06
C ILE A 117 -19.10 13.61 8.34
N THR A 118 -19.58 14.73 7.80
CA THR A 118 -20.99 15.16 8.00
C THR A 118 -21.95 14.16 7.35
N ASP A 119 -21.62 13.66 6.16
CA ASP A 119 -22.41 12.64 5.48
C ASP A 119 -22.43 11.31 6.25
N ALA A 120 -21.26 10.85 6.72
CA ALA A 120 -21.14 9.62 7.49
C ALA A 120 -21.97 9.65 8.80
N ILE A 121 -22.09 10.82 9.44
CA ILE A 121 -22.94 11.00 10.63
C ILE A 121 -24.44 10.92 10.28
N LYS A 122 -24.84 11.40 9.11
CA LYS A 122 -26.23 11.34 8.63
C LYS A 122 -26.64 9.94 8.21
N HIS A 123 -25.69 9.14 7.73
CA HIS A 123 -25.91 7.79 7.22
C HIS A 123 -25.13 6.74 8.04
N PRO A 124 -25.42 6.59 9.35
CA PRO A 124 -24.78 5.55 10.13
C PRO A 124 -25.24 4.17 9.68
N ARG A 125 -24.34 3.21 9.77
CA ARG A 125 -24.61 1.79 9.54
C ARG A 125 -24.57 1.00 10.84
N GLU A 126 -24.96 -0.26 10.75
CA GLU A 126 -24.72 -1.25 11.80
C GLU A 126 -23.28 -1.78 11.74
N LEU A 127 -22.84 -2.36 12.84
CA LEU A 127 -21.56 -3.03 12.90
C LEU A 127 -21.60 -4.29 12.03
N ASP A 128 -20.59 -4.49 11.19
CA ASP A 128 -20.48 -5.69 10.37
C ASP A 128 -19.76 -6.79 11.15
N LEU A 129 -20.55 -7.71 11.72
CA LEU A 129 -20.04 -8.83 12.50
C LEU A 129 -19.20 -9.80 11.67
N ALA A 130 -19.43 -9.92 10.36
CA ALA A 130 -18.59 -10.78 9.51
C ALA A 130 -17.17 -10.21 9.37
N LEU A 131 -17.02 -8.87 9.33
CA LEU A 131 -15.70 -8.22 9.37
C LEU A 131 -15.03 -8.36 10.73
N VAL A 132 -15.80 -8.26 11.81
CA VAL A 132 -15.30 -8.54 13.17
C VAL A 132 -14.78 -9.98 13.25
N ASP A 133 -15.60 -10.95 12.88
CA ASP A 133 -15.26 -12.38 12.91
C ASP A 133 -14.05 -12.69 12.01
N SER A 134 -13.94 -12.04 10.85
CA SER A 134 -12.76 -12.14 9.97
C SER A 134 -11.47 -11.69 10.68
N GLN A 135 -11.54 -10.58 11.42
CA GLN A 135 -10.42 -10.07 12.20
C GLN A 135 -10.09 -11.00 13.38
N GLN A 136 -11.11 -11.48 14.11
CA GLN A 136 -10.95 -12.38 15.23
C GLN A 136 -10.35 -13.72 14.80
N ALA A 137 -10.85 -14.31 13.71
CA ALA A 137 -10.33 -15.54 13.13
C ALA A 137 -8.85 -15.40 12.78
N ARG A 138 -8.45 -14.28 12.14
CA ARG A 138 -7.04 -13.97 11.88
C ARG A 138 -6.25 -13.88 13.19
N ARG A 139 -6.75 -13.15 14.19
CA ARG A 139 -6.07 -12.95 15.48
C ARG A 139 -5.85 -14.27 16.22
N ILE A 140 -6.86 -15.13 16.23
CA ILE A 140 -6.83 -16.47 16.83
C ILE A 140 -5.84 -17.37 16.08
N LEU A 141 -5.90 -17.40 14.75
CA LEU A 141 -5.00 -18.20 13.93
C LEU A 141 -3.53 -17.82 14.18
N ASP A 142 -3.22 -16.52 14.16
CA ASP A 142 -1.86 -16.03 14.40
C ASP A 142 -1.42 -16.34 15.84
N ARG A 143 -2.33 -16.30 16.83
CA ARG A 143 -2.07 -16.71 18.20
C ARG A 143 -1.75 -18.21 18.32
N LEU A 144 -2.52 -19.07 17.67
CA LEU A 144 -2.32 -20.52 17.71
C LEU A 144 -0.97 -20.91 17.09
N VAL A 145 -0.65 -20.36 15.92
CA VAL A 145 0.63 -20.61 15.23
C VAL A 145 1.80 -20.13 16.09
N GLY A 146 1.75 -18.88 16.57
CA GLY A 146 2.81 -18.30 17.37
C GLY A 146 3.05 -19.05 18.68
N TYR A 147 1.98 -19.37 19.42
CA TYR A 147 2.07 -20.02 20.73
C TYR A 147 2.52 -21.49 20.63
N LYS A 148 2.07 -22.23 19.60
CA LYS A 148 2.45 -23.64 19.42
C LYS A 148 3.83 -23.82 18.79
N LEU A 149 4.22 -22.97 17.83
CA LEU A 149 5.46 -23.19 17.07
C LEU A 149 6.69 -22.45 17.63
N SER A 150 6.53 -21.29 18.28
CA SER A 150 7.71 -20.55 18.80
C SER A 150 8.53 -21.36 19.83
N PRO A 151 7.93 -22.12 20.78
CA PRO A 151 8.70 -22.97 21.70
C PRO A 151 9.48 -24.09 20.99
N LEU A 152 9.01 -24.55 19.83
CA LEU A 152 9.75 -25.51 19.02
C LEU A 152 11.00 -24.85 18.41
N LEU A 153 10.86 -23.63 17.86
CA LEU A 153 11.99 -22.86 17.34
C LEU A 153 13.03 -22.56 18.42
N TRP A 154 12.60 -22.26 19.64
CA TRP A 154 13.52 -22.03 20.77
C TRP A 154 14.36 -23.25 21.11
N ARG A 155 13.75 -24.44 21.06
CA ARG A 155 14.45 -25.71 21.35
C ARG A 155 15.36 -26.17 20.21
N LYS A 156 15.08 -25.78 18.96
CA LYS A 156 15.74 -26.33 17.77
C LYS A 156 16.66 -25.36 17.03
N VAL A 157 16.51 -24.06 17.25
CA VAL A 157 17.24 -23.01 16.52
C VAL A 157 17.87 -22.03 17.49
N ALA A 158 17.07 -21.14 18.10
CA ALA A 158 17.55 -20.16 19.08
C ALA A 158 16.39 -19.61 19.92
N SER A 159 16.68 -19.30 21.19
CA SER A 159 15.72 -18.66 22.09
C SER A 159 15.30 -17.27 21.58
N GLY A 160 14.05 -16.89 21.87
CA GLY A 160 13.52 -15.57 21.49
C GLY A 160 13.03 -15.44 20.04
N LEU A 161 13.17 -16.46 19.20
CA LEU A 161 12.62 -16.47 17.84
C LEU A 161 11.09 -16.49 17.82
N SER A 162 10.50 -15.89 16.79
CA SER A 162 9.04 -15.88 16.58
C SER A 162 8.65 -16.76 15.40
N ALA A 163 7.64 -17.60 15.61
CA ALA A 163 6.95 -18.28 14.52
C ALA A 163 5.75 -17.44 14.07
N GLY A 164 5.66 -17.15 12.77
CA GLY A 164 4.57 -16.37 12.21
C GLY A 164 4.17 -16.89 10.85
N ARG A 165 2.89 -17.22 10.67
CA ARG A 165 2.39 -17.83 9.42
C ARG A 165 2.75 -17.04 8.16
N VAL A 166 2.67 -15.71 8.20
CA VAL A 166 3.02 -14.84 7.07
C VAL A 166 4.51 -14.52 7.06
N GLN A 167 5.09 -14.22 8.23
CA GLN A 167 6.50 -13.86 8.37
C GLN A 167 7.43 -14.99 7.88
N SER A 168 7.16 -16.24 8.25
CA SER A 168 7.99 -17.38 7.87
C SER A 168 7.99 -17.61 6.35
N VAL A 169 6.88 -17.36 5.66
CA VAL A 169 6.80 -17.44 4.19
C VAL A 169 7.61 -16.32 3.53
N ALA A 170 7.53 -15.10 4.06
CA ALA A 170 8.32 -13.97 3.56
C ALA A 170 9.83 -14.20 3.76
N VAL A 171 10.24 -14.71 4.92
CA VAL A 171 11.63 -15.11 5.18
C VAL A 171 12.07 -16.22 4.22
N ARG A 172 11.19 -17.20 3.96
CA ARG A 172 11.48 -18.27 2.98
C ARG A 172 11.77 -17.69 1.60
N LEU A 173 10.97 -16.75 1.09
CA LEU A 173 11.23 -16.12 -0.22
C LEU A 173 12.63 -15.50 -0.31
N VAL A 174 13.10 -14.87 0.77
CA VAL A 174 14.45 -14.29 0.83
C VAL A 174 15.53 -15.38 0.85
N VAL A 175 15.33 -16.43 1.66
CA VAL A 175 16.28 -17.56 1.75
C VAL A 175 16.39 -18.32 0.44
N GLU A 176 15.27 -18.58 -0.23
CA GLU A 176 15.26 -19.28 -1.53
C GLU A 176 15.98 -18.44 -2.59
N ARG A 177 15.76 -17.12 -2.62
CA ARG A 177 16.52 -16.21 -3.49
C ARG A 177 18.03 -16.22 -3.18
N GLU A 178 18.41 -16.26 -1.91
CA GLU A 178 19.82 -16.34 -1.52
C GLU A 178 20.45 -17.68 -1.93
N ASN A 179 19.71 -18.78 -1.82
CA ASN A 179 20.14 -20.09 -2.29
C ASN A 179 20.30 -20.12 -3.82
N GLU A 180 19.38 -19.49 -4.56
CA GLU A 180 19.51 -19.31 -6.02
C GLU A 180 20.82 -18.57 -6.37
N ILE A 181 21.14 -17.49 -5.65
CA ILE A 181 22.37 -16.71 -5.86
C ILE A 181 23.60 -17.55 -5.55
N LYS A 182 23.61 -18.30 -4.45
CA LYS A 182 24.74 -19.16 -4.05
C LYS A 182 24.99 -20.31 -5.02
N ASN A 183 23.91 -20.87 -5.57
CA ASN A 183 23.96 -21.98 -6.53
C ASN A 183 24.14 -21.50 -7.98
N PHE A 184 24.17 -20.19 -8.22
CA PHE A 184 24.32 -19.65 -9.55
C PHE A 184 25.74 -19.86 -10.08
N SER A 185 25.86 -20.69 -11.12
CA SER A 185 27.13 -20.88 -11.83
C SER A 185 27.31 -19.81 -12.90
N THR A 186 28.39 -19.02 -12.78
CA THR A 186 28.73 -17.97 -13.73
C THR A 186 29.39 -18.56 -14.98
N SER A 187 28.92 -18.18 -16.16
CA SER A 187 29.59 -18.47 -17.44
C SER A 187 29.83 -17.18 -18.22
N GLY A 188 31.07 -17.00 -18.68
CA GLY A 188 31.45 -15.86 -19.51
C GLY A 188 30.97 -16.02 -20.95
N PHE A 189 30.62 -14.89 -21.56
CA PHE A 189 30.36 -14.81 -23.01
C PHE A 189 30.71 -13.41 -23.51
N TRP A 190 30.96 -13.29 -24.80
CA TRP A 190 31.29 -12.04 -25.46
C TRP A 190 30.09 -11.48 -26.23
N LYS A 191 29.94 -10.15 -26.18
CA LYS A 191 29.09 -9.36 -27.06
C LYS A 191 30.00 -8.48 -27.90
N ILE A 192 29.75 -8.46 -29.21
CA ILE A 192 30.49 -7.61 -30.14
C ILE A 192 29.57 -6.46 -30.55
N SER A 193 30.03 -5.24 -30.30
CA SER A 193 29.34 -4.01 -30.68
C SER A 193 30.24 -3.18 -31.59
N VAL A 194 29.67 -2.55 -32.60
CA VAL A 194 30.36 -1.62 -33.50
C VAL A 194 29.80 -0.22 -33.36
N LYS A 195 30.70 0.78 -33.37
CA LYS A 195 30.34 2.20 -33.48
C LYS A 195 30.25 2.56 -34.96
N LEU A 196 29.13 3.17 -35.33
CA LEU A 196 28.81 3.53 -36.71
C LEU A 196 28.49 5.03 -36.76
N ASP A 197 28.89 5.67 -37.85
CA ASP A 197 28.46 7.03 -38.19
C ASP A 197 27.57 6.99 -39.42
N LYS A 198 26.50 7.78 -39.40
CA LYS A 198 25.79 8.15 -40.62
C LYS A 198 25.48 9.64 -40.62
N LYS A 199 26.21 10.39 -41.45
CA LYS A 199 26.02 11.84 -41.63
C LYS A 199 26.25 12.62 -40.32
N GLY A 200 27.27 12.24 -39.54
CA GLY A 200 27.59 12.87 -38.26
C GLY A 200 26.71 12.42 -37.09
N VAL A 201 25.84 11.42 -37.29
CA VAL A 201 25.06 10.80 -36.22
C VAL A 201 25.72 9.47 -35.86
N GLU A 202 26.37 9.45 -34.70
CA GLU A 202 26.99 8.26 -34.14
C GLU A 202 25.97 7.37 -33.43
N PHE A 203 26.09 6.05 -33.62
CA PHE A 203 25.31 5.06 -32.89
C PHE A 203 26.06 3.73 -32.75
N THR A 204 25.63 2.90 -31.82
CA THR A 204 26.16 1.55 -31.61
C THR A 204 25.22 0.50 -32.15
N ALA A 205 25.77 -0.53 -32.79
CA ALA A 205 25.02 -1.72 -33.19
C ALA A 205 25.68 -2.99 -32.64
N ASP A 206 24.88 -3.94 -32.17
CA ASP A 206 25.36 -5.23 -31.69
C ASP A 206 25.31 -6.27 -32.82
N LEU A 207 26.30 -7.15 -32.87
CA LEU A 207 26.29 -8.32 -33.75
C LEU A 207 25.18 -9.29 -33.33
N VAL A 208 24.28 -9.59 -34.26
CA VAL A 208 23.13 -10.49 -34.00
C VAL A 208 23.37 -11.90 -34.57
N SER A 209 23.94 -11.99 -35.77
CA SER A 209 24.12 -13.25 -36.51
C SER A 209 25.22 -13.15 -37.55
N LYS A 210 25.80 -14.29 -37.92
CA LYS A 210 26.68 -14.47 -39.08
C LYS A 210 26.21 -15.68 -39.87
N ASP A 211 26.13 -15.56 -41.20
CA ASP A 211 25.73 -16.64 -42.12
C ASP A 211 24.43 -17.36 -41.71
N GLY A 212 23.43 -16.59 -41.26
CA GLY A 212 22.14 -17.11 -40.78
C GLY A 212 22.17 -17.71 -39.36
N LYS A 213 23.34 -17.91 -38.75
CA LYS A 213 23.48 -18.40 -37.37
C LYS A 213 23.43 -17.24 -36.39
N ARG A 214 22.46 -17.25 -35.47
CA ARG A 214 22.33 -16.24 -34.41
C ARG A 214 23.33 -16.49 -33.28
N TYR A 215 23.94 -15.42 -32.78
CA TYR A 215 24.81 -15.49 -31.62
C TYR A 215 24.05 -15.42 -30.30
N ASN A 216 22.94 -14.70 -30.26
CA ASN A 216 22.12 -14.59 -29.05
C ASN A 216 21.39 -15.91 -28.73
N GLU A 217 21.58 -16.40 -27.52
CA GLU A 217 20.96 -17.61 -26.98
C GLU A 217 19.98 -17.22 -25.86
N GLN A 218 18.82 -17.86 -25.78
CA GLN A 218 17.88 -17.67 -24.65
C GLN A 218 18.04 -18.84 -23.68
N VAL A 219 18.45 -18.54 -22.45
CA VAL A 219 18.65 -19.55 -21.40
C VAL A 219 17.54 -19.40 -20.36
N PRO A 220 16.65 -20.39 -20.22
CA PRO A 220 15.64 -20.39 -19.17
C PRO A 220 16.25 -20.83 -17.84
N TYR A 221 15.83 -20.18 -16.76
CA TYR A 221 16.06 -20.56 -15.38
C TYR A 221 14.72 -20.83 -14.71
N GLU A 222 14.61 -21.98 -14.05
CA GLU A 222 13.49 -22.27 -13.16
C GLU A 222 13.87 -21.83 -11.75
N LEU A 223 13.48 -20.60 -11.40
CA LEU A 223 13.68 -20.06 -10.06
C LEU A 223 12.49 -20.45 -9.16
N PHE A 224 12.68 -20.39 -7.85
CA PHE A 224 11.71 -20.75 -6.82
C PHE A 224 10.36 -20.05 -7.01
N ALA A 225 10.37 -18.76 -7.32
CA ALA A 225 9.16 -17.94 -7.42
C ALA A 225 8.61 -17.82 -8.85
N GLU A 226 9.46 -17.94 -9.86
CA GLU A 226 9.09 -17.69 -11.26
C GLU A 226 10.09 -18.31 -12.25
N LYS A 227 9.67 -18.47 -13.50
CA LYS A 227 10.59 -18.79 -14.59
C LYS A 227 11.20 -17.49 -15.12
N TYR A 228 12.51 -17.47 -15.26
CA TYR A 228 13.25 -16.34 -15.80
C TYR A 228 13.97 -16.76 -17.08
N THR A 229 14.17 -15.83 -18.03
CA THR A 229 14.93 -16.13 -19.24
C THR A 229 15.92 -15.02 -19.47
N VAL A 230 17.19 -15.40 -19.64
CA VAL A 230 18.27 -14.45 -19.93
C VAL A 230 18.74 -14.64 -21.36
N THR A 231 19.19 -13.55 -21.97
CA THR A 231 19.87 -13.59 -23.27
C THR A 231 21.39 -13.66 -23.05
N THR A 232 22.01 -14.74 -23.51
CA THR A 232 23.48 -14.94 -23.53
C THR A 232 23.99 -14.91 -24.98
N SER A 233 25.28 -15.19 -25.18
CA SER A 233 25.91 -15.31 -26.49
C SER A 233 26.60 -16.66 -26.64
N SER A 234 26.59 -17.23 -27.84
CA SER A 234 27.37 -18.43 -28.19
C SER A 234 28.87 -18.16 -28.36
N ILE A 235 29.30 -16.89 -28.33
CA ILE A 235 30.72 -16.50 -28.36
C ILE A 235 31.29 -16.67 -26.94
N LYS A 236 31.95 -17.79 -26.67
CA LYS A 236 32.41 -18.13 -25.31
C LYS A 236 33.87 -17.74 -25.04
N THR A 237 34.72 -17.69 -26.07
CA THR A 237 36.16 -17.45 -25.92
C THR A 237 36.57 -16.09 -26.47
N LYS A 238 37.73 -15.58 -26.00
CA LYS A 238 38.28 -14.33 -26.51
C LYS A 238 38.74 -14.51 -27.96
N GLU A 239 39.30 -15.68 -28.27
CA GLU A 239 39.81 -16.04 -29.58
C GLU A 239 38.69 -16.02 -30.64
N ASP A 240 37.52 -16.59 -30.33
CA ASP A 240 36.33 -16.50 -31.19
C ASP A 240 35.90 -15.05 -31.40
N CYS A 241 35.91 -14.25 -30.33
CA CYS A 241 35.55 -12.85 -30.38
C CYS A 241 36.51 -12.05 -31.27
N ASP A 242 37.81 -12.19 -31.06
CA ASP A 242 38.86 -11.49 -31.82
C ASP A 242 38.83 -11.88 -33.30
N ALA A 243 38.58 -13.16 -33.61
CA ALA A 243 38.42 -13.62 -34.98
C ALA A 243 37.22 -12.95 -35.68
N ILE A 244 36.08 -12.84 -34.99
CA ILE A 244 34.89 -12.16 -35.54
C ILE A 244 35.15 -10.66 -35.70
N VAL A 245 35.81 -10.00 -34.75
CA VAL A 245 36.15 -8.57 -34.84
C VAL A 245 37.10 -8.30 -36.01
N ALA A 246 38.14 -9.13 -36.18
CA ALA A 246 39.08 -9.01 -37.28
C ALA A 246 38.42 -9.22 -38.65
N ASP A 247 37.43 -10.11 -38.72
CA ASP A 247 36.61 -10.31 -39.92
C ASP A 247 35.73 -9.09 -40.20
N MET A 248 34.97 -8.61 -39.20
CA MET A 248 34.11 -7.44 -39.31
C MET A 248 34.88 -6.17 -39.74
N GLY A 249 36.12 -5.99 -39.27
CA GLY A 249 36.97 -4.85 -39.61
C GLY A 249 37.37 -4.77 -41.10
N LYS A 250 37.16 -5.84 -41.88
CA LYS A 250 37.45 -5.88 -43.33
C LYS A 250 36.29 -5.39 -44.19
N HIS A 251 35.14 -5.08 -43.58
CA HIS A 251 33.90 -4.84 -44.31
C HIS A 251 33.32 -3.44 -44.03
N SER A 252 32.60 -2.90 -45.01
CA SER A 252 31.74 -1.74 -44.85
C SER A 252 30.33 -2.16 -44.44
N TYR A 253 29.69 -1.38 -43.57
CA TYR A 253 28.33 -1.65 -43.11
C TYR A 253 27.28 -1.04 -44.03
N GLN A 254 26.22 -1.79 -44.31
CA GLN A 254 25.05 -1.31 -45.02
C GLN A 254 23.80 -1.55 -44.20
N VAL A 255 22.87 -0.59 -44.20
CA VAL A 255 21.55 -0.77 -43.61
C VAL A 255 20.71 -1.61 -44.57
N THR A 256 20.27 -2.78 -44.11
CA THR A 256 19.47 -3.72 -44.90
C THR A 256 17.97 -3.58 -44.67
N ASP A 257 17.55 -3.19 -43.46
CA ASP A 257 16.16 -2.97 -43.10
C ASP A 257 16.01 -1.76 -42.16
N ILE A 258 14.92 -1.00 -42.30
CA ILE A 258 14.52 0.05 -41.37
C ILE A 258 13.05 -0.13 -41.02
N THR A 259 12.80 -0.65 -39.82
CA THR A 259 11.44 -0.78 -39.32
C THR A 259 11.09 0.38 -38.38
N LYS A 260 10.04 1.16 -38.73
CA LYS A 260 9.49 2.22 -37.86
C LYS A 260 8.18 1.73 -37.22
N LYS A 261 8.09 1.78 -35.89
CA LYS A 261 6.88 1.41 -35.15
C LYS A 261 6.43 2.55 -34.25
N LYS A 262 5.14 2.90 -34.33
CA LYS A 262 4.50 3.80 -33.37
C LYS A 262 4.10 2.98 -32.13
N ILE A 263 4.61 3.36 -30.96
CA ILE A 263 4.30 2.70 -29.69
C ILE A 263 3.50 3.67 -28.83
N THR A 264 2.37 3.20 -28.31
CA THR A 264 1.55 3.96 -27.37
C THR A 264 1.84 3.48 -25.96
N ARG A 265 2.19 4.42 -25.06
CA ARG A 265 2.37 4.13 -23.63
C ARG A 265 1.15 4.64 -22.87
N ASN A 266 0.46 3.74 -22.17
CA ASN A 266 -0.65 4.13 -21.31
C ASN A 266 -0.14 4.66 -19.95
N PRO A 267 -0.83 5.64 -19.35
CA PRO A 267 -0.59 6.05 -17.98
C PRO A 267 -0.87 4.88 -17.04
N ALA A 268 -0.10 4.85 -15.97
CA ALA A 268 -0.19 3.81 -14.98
C ALA A 268 -1.43 4.04 -14.08
N PRO A 269 -2.04 2.99 -13.51
CA PRO A 269 -3.28 3.12 -12.75
C PRO A 269 -3.06 3.90 -11.43
N PRO A 270 -4.14 4.44 -10.82
CA PRO A 270 -4.10 5.04 -9.48
C PRO A 270 -3.44 4.13 -8.45
N TYR A 271 -2.94 4.70 -7.35
CA TYR A 271 -2.25 3.91 -6.35
C TYR A 271 -3.19 3.02 -5.54
N THR A 272 -2.75 1.77 -5.36
CA THR A 272 -3.11 0.89 -4.25
C THR A 272 -2.04 0.97 -3.17
N THR A 273 -2.26 0.32 -2.02
CA THR A 273 -1.25 0.19 -0.96
C THR A 273 0.08 -0.38 -1.49
N SER A 274 0.03 -1.45 -2.28
CA SER A 274 1.21 -2.15 -2.77
C SER A 274 1.98 -1.33 -3.80
N THR A 275 1.26 -0.68 -4.73
CA THR A 275 1.89 0.12 -5.78
C THR A 275 2.46 1.44 -5.26
N LEU A 276 1.82 2.05 -4.25
CA LEU A 276 2.40 3.21 -3.55
C LEU A 276 3.71 2.83 -2.85
N GLN A 277 3.73 1.72 -2.10
CA GLN A 277 4.94 1.25 -1.41
C GLN A 277 6.07 0.96 -2.40
N GLN A 278 5.79 0.23 -3.49
CA GLN A 278 6.79 -0.10 -4.50
C GLN A 278 7.36 1.16 -5.17
N ASP A 279 6.51 2.10 -5.57
CA ASP A 279 6.97 3.30 -6.27
C ASP A 279 7.73 4.25 -5.34
N ALA A 280 7.31 4.37 -4.07
CA ALA A 280 8.01 5.16 -3.07
C ALA A 280 9.37 4.53 -2.68
N VAL A 281 9.47 3.20 -2.56
CA VAL A 281 10.77 2.53 -2.36
C VAL A 281 11.70 2.84 -3.54
N ARG A 282 11.21 2.68 -4.77
CA ARG A 282 12.02 2.86 -5.98
C ARG A 282 12.45 4.32 -6.21
N ARG A 283 11.55 5.29 -6.01
CA ARG A 283 11.80 6.70 -6.34
C ARG A 283 12.30 7.53 -5.17
N LEU A 284 11.93 7.19 -3.94
CA LEU A 284 12.24 7.98 -2.75
C LEU A 284 13.21 7.27 -1.78
N GLY A 285 13.49 5.97 -1.99
CA GLY A 285 14.34 5.18 -1.09
C GLY A 285 13.71 4.93 0.28
N PHE A 286 12.39 5.08 0.43
CA PHE A 286 11.69 4.90 1.70
C PHE A 286 11.29 3.44 1.93
N SER A 287 11.45 2.94 3.15
CA SER A 287 10.93 1.62 3.52
C SER A 287 9.39 1.62 3.52
N SER A 288 8.76 0.46 3.28
CA SER A 288 7.30 0.33 3.32
C SER A 288 6.69 0.84 4.63
N GLN A 289 7.34 0.61 5.77
CA GLN A 289 6.89 1.11 7.06
C GLN A 289 6.90 2.64 7.13
N ARG A 290 7.97 3.29 6.63
CA ARG A 290 8.07 4.75 6.58
C ARG A 290 6.99 5.34 5.68
N VAL A 291 6.79 4.76 4.49
CA VAL A 291 5.74 5.19 3.55
C VAL A 291 4.36 5.11 4.19
N MET A 292 4.03 3.99 4.84
CA MET A 292 2.72 3.83 5.48
C MET A 292 2.52 4.75 6.68
N SER A 293 3.57 5.03 7.45
CA SER A 293 3.52 6.02 8.55
C SER A 293 3.22 7.41 8.01
N ILE A 294 3.92 7.83 6.94
CA ILE A 294 3.68 9.12 6.30
C ILE A 294 2.27 9.20 5.72
N ALA A 295 1.84 8.18 4.98
CA ALA A 295 0.50 8.11 4.39
C ALA A 295 -0.60 8.15 5.47
N GLN A 296 -0.40 7.48 6.62
CA GLN A 296 -1.31 7.61 7.76
C GLN A 296 -1.44 9.07 8.20
N THR A 297 -0.33 9.81 8.37
CA THR A 297 -0.42 11.23 8.77
C THR A 297 -1.12 12.10 7.70
N LEU A 298 -0.87 11.83 6.42
CA LEU A 298 -1.53 12.54 5.32
C LEU A 298 -3.05 12.26 5.30
N TYR A 299 -3.48 11.05 5.63
CA TYR A 299 -4.89 10.67 5.72
C TYR A 299 -5.58 11.23 6.98
N GLU A 300 -4.93 11.13 8.14
CA GLU A 300 -5.50 11.53 9.44
C GLU A 300 -5.67 13.05 9.59
N GLY A 301 -4.79 13.83 8.97
CA GLY A 301 -4.95 15.26 8.82
C GLY A 301 -3.66 16.06 8.93
N ILE A 302 -3.60 17.13 8.15
CA ILE A 302 -2.57 18.17 8.17
C ILE A 302 -3.23 19.50 8.54
N GLU A 303 -2.52 20.34 9.27
CA GLU A 303 -2.94 21.72 9.55
C GLU A 303 -2.72 22.59 8.32
N LEU A 304 -3.80 23.15 7.77
CA LEU A 304 -3.81 24.03 6.61
C LEU A 304 -4.44 25.38 6.98
N PRO A 305 -4.31 26.43 6.15
CA PRO A 305 -4.89 27.76 6.41
C PRO A 305 -6.41 27.75 6.59
N ASP A 306 -7.09 26.88 5.84
CA ASP A 306 -8.54 26.71 5.81
C ASP A 306 -9.04 25.71 6.86
N GLY A 307 -8.15 25.14 7.68
CA GLY A 307 -8.46 24.20 8.75
C GLY A 307 -7.62 22.93 8.70
N SER A 308 -7.96 21.94 9.52
CA SER A 308 -7.30 20.63 9.45
C SER A 308 -8.10 19.70 8.55
N ALA A 309 -7.43 19.00 7.62
CA ALA A 309 -8.06 18.04 6.73
C ALA A 309 -7.10 16.91 6.33
N GLY A 310 -7.65 15.73 6.04
CA GLY A 310 -6.92 14.66 5.36
C GLY A 310 -6.59 15.08 3.93
N LEU A 311 -5.33 14.93 3.52
CA LEU A 311 -4.84 15.26 2.18
C LEU A 311 -5.01 14.11 1.19
N ILE A 312 -5.10 12.88 1.67
CA ILE A 312 -5.30 11.69 0.84
C ILE A 312 -6.46 10.84 1.34
N THR A 313 -7.00 10.01 0.46
CA THR A 313 -7.93 8.91 0.81
C THR A 313 -7.22 7.82 1.60
N TYR A 314 -8.00 6.88 2.15
CA TYR A 314 -7.50 5.80 3.00
C TYR A 314 -6.41 4.96 2.31
N MET A 315 -5.23 4.91 2.94
CA MET A 315 -4.01 4.36 2.35
C MET A 315 -3.92 2.82 2.41
N ARG A 316 -4.88 2.13 3.02
CA ARG A 316 -4.93 0.66 3.08
C ARG A 316 -6.07 0.15 2.20
N THR A 317 -5.80 0.17 0.90
CA THR A 317 -6.73 -0.20 -0.17
C THR A 317 -6.04 -1.10 -1.19
N ASP A 318 -6.78 -2.07 -1.73
CA ASP A 318 -6.43 -2.80 -2.95
C ASP A 318 -7.23 -2.30 -4.17
N SER A 319 -8.05 -1.27 -3.99
CA SER A 319 -8.91 -0.71 -5.03
C SER A 319 -8.17 0.26 -5.95
N LEU A 320 -8.52 0.19 -7.24
CA LEU A 320 -8.10 1.16 -8.26
C LEU A 320 -9.20 2.18 -8.58
N ASN A 321 -10.36 2.08 -7.93
CA ASN A 321 -11.51 2.91 -8.20
C ASN A 321 -11.25 4.38 -7.81
N VAL A 322 -11.76 5.33 -8.58
CA VAL A 322 -11.72 6.75 -8.27
C VAL A 322 -13.14 7.29 -8.43
N ALA A 323 -13.63 8.00 -7.41
CA ALA A 323 -14.95 8.61 -7.41
C ALA A 323 -15.15 9.53 -8.62
N LYS A 324 -16.37 9.57 -9.16
CA LYS A 324 -16.70 10.36 -10.37
C LYS A 324 -16.45 11.85 -10.13
N GLU A 325 -16.74 12.32 -8.93
CA GLU A 325 -16.51 13.69 -8.49
C GLU A 325 -15.01 14.04 -8.56
N ALA A 326 -14.15 13.14 -8.08
CA ALA A 326 -12.70 13.31 -8.13
C ALA A 326 -12.13 13.24 -9.56
N GLN A 327 -12.69 12.36 -10.42
CA GLN A 327 -12.33 12.32 -11.85
C GLN A 327 -12.69 13.63 -12.55
N GLY A 328 -13.89 14.18 -12.29
CA GLY A 328 -14.33 15.46 -12.86
C GLY A 328 -13.49 16.63 -12.35
N GLU A 329 -13.13 16.64 -11.07
CA GLU A 329 -12.25 17.66 -10.50
C GLU A 329 -10.86 17.62 -11.15
N ALA A 330 -10.27 16.42 -11.30
CA ALA A 330 -8.99 16.24 -11.98
C ALA A 330 -9.04 16.65 -13.46
N GLU A 331 -10.12 16.31 -14.18
CA GLU A 331 -10.32 16.73 -15.57
C GLU A 331 -10.31 18.26 -15.70
N LYS A 332 -11.03 18.93 -14.80
CA LYS A 332 -11.08 20.40 -14.74
C LYS A 332 -9.70 20.99 -14.45
N TYR A 333 -8.98 20.45 -13.48
CA TYR A 333 -7.63 20.90 -13.14
C TYR A 333 -6.67 20.78 -14.32
N VAL A 334 -6.64 19.62 -15.01
CA VAL A 334 -5.77 19.40 -16.17
C VAL A 334 -6.11 20.41 -17.28
N ARG A 335 -7.40 20.62 -17.57
CA ARG A 335 -7.83 21.60 -18.57
C ARG A 335 -7.38 23.02 -18.26
N GLU A 336 -7.45 23.42 -16.99
CA GLU A 336 -7.14 24.78 -16.53
C GLU A 336 -5.63 25.04 -16.37
N LYS A 337 -4.85 24.04 -15.95
CA LYS A 337 -3.46 24.21 -15.51
C LYS A 337 -2.42 23.55 -16.39
N ILE A 338 -2.79 22.56 -17.20
CA ILE A 338 -1.86 21.77 -18.01
C ILE A 338 -2.15 21.93 -19.51
N GLY A 339 -3.40 21.76 -19.93
CA GLY A 339 -3.83 21.82 -21.32
C GLY A 339 -4.85 20.72 -21.64
N GLY A 340 -5.88 21.07 -22.43
CA GLY A 340 -6.96 20.14 -22.80
C GLY A 340 -6.50 18.98 -23.68
N GLU A 341 -5.42 19.15 -24.43
CA GLU A 341 -4.78 18.15 -25.28
C GLU A 341 -4.15 16.98 -24.49
N TYR A 342 -3.92 17.16 -23.19
CA TYR A 342 -3.43 16.11 -22.30
C TYR A 342 -4.55 15.29 -21.67
N LEU A 343 -5.81 15.66 -21.88
CA LEU A 343 -6.96 14.86 -21.44
C LEU A 343 -7.21 13.68 -22.38
N PRO A 344 -7.56 12.50 -21.83
CA PRO A 344 -8.05 11.41 -22.67
C PRO A 344 -9.43 11.76 -23.25
N GLU A 345 -9.73 11.28 -24.46
CA GLU A 345 -11.04 11.44 -25.09
C GLU A 345 -12.21 10.92 -24.23
N LYS A 346 -11.94 9.90 -23.40
CA LYS A 346 -12.90 9.33 -22.44
C LYS A 346 -12.24 9.16 -21.07
N PRO A 347 -13.00 9.36 -19.97
CA PRO A 347 -12.51 9.09 -18.63
C PRO A 347 -11.96 7.67 -18.50
N ARG A 348 -10.77 7.54 -17.89
CA ARG A 348 -10.12 6.25 -17.69
C ARG A 348 -10.70 5.59 -16.44
N ILE A 349 -11.31 4.43 -16.61
CA ILE A 349 -11.85 3.63 -15.51
C ILE A 349 -10.94 2.42 -15.28
N TYR A 350 -10.35 2.35 -14.10
CA TYR A 350 -9.54 1.22 -13.68
C TYR A 350 -10.36 0.31 -12.78
N LYS A 351 -10.49 -0.96 -13.16
CA LYS A 351 -11.20 -1.97 -12.36
C LYS A 351 -10.21 -2.83 -11.59
N THR A 352 -10.53 -3.06 -10.33
CA THR A 352 -9.80 -3.98 -9.46
C THR A 352 -10.06 -5.42 -9.90
N LYS A 353 -9.01 -6.24 -10.03
CA LYS A 353 -9.12 -7.65 -10.48
C LYS A 353 -9.12 -8.67 -9.33
N SER A 354 -8.91 -8.26 -8.08
CA SER A 354 -8.84 -9.18 -6.93
C SER A 354 -10.23 -9.72 -6.56
N LYS A 355 -10.35 -11.05 -6.45
CA LYS A 355 -11.58 -11.80 -6.10
C LYS A 355 -12.16 -11.51 -4.70
N GLY A 356 -11.59 -10.57 -3.95
CA GLY A 356 -12.03 -10.21 -2.60
C GLY A 356 -11.83 -8.73 -2.26
N ALA A 357 -11.59 -7.88 -3.27
CA ALA A 357 -11.60 -6.44 -3.06
C ALA A 357 -12.99 -6.04 -2.58
N GLN A 358 -13.04 -5.34 -1.46
CA GLN A 358 -14.26 -4.62 -1.09
C GLN A 358 -14.40 -3.49 -2.11
N GLU A 359 -15.26 -3.65 -3.12
CA GLU A 359 -15.49 -2.66 -4.20
C GLU A 359 -15.94 -1.28 -3.69
N ALA A 360 -16.27 -1.18 -2.40
CA ALA A 360 -16.56 0.07 -1.70
C ALA A 360 -15.33 0.94 -1.44
N HIS A 361 -14.09 0.42 -1.56
CA HIS A 361 -12.88 1.22 -1.33
C HIS A 361 -12.46 2.04 -2.55
N GLU A 362 -11.81 3.15 -2.27
CA GLU A 362 -11.21 4.02 -3.27
C GLU A 362 -9.71 3.79 -3.38
N ALA A 363 -9.11 4.16 -4.51
CA ALA A 363 -7.67 4.25 -4.68
C ALA A 363 -7.07 5.32 -3.76
N ILE A 364 -5.77 5.24 -3.53
CA ILE A 364 -5.01 6.28 -2.82
C ILE A 364 -4.83 7.46 -3.77
N ARG A 365 -5.53 8.57 -3.48
CA ARG A 365 -5.52 9.81 -4.26
C ARG A 365 -5.62 11.03 -3.35
N PRO A 366 -5.35 12.25 -3.85
CA PRO A 366 -5.66 13.47 -3.12
C PRO A 366 -7.15 13.59 -2.81
N THR A 367 -7.50 14.15 -1.64
CA THR A 367 -8.88 14.50 -1.28
C THR A 367 -9.41 15.73 -2.02
N GLY A 368 -8.51 16.54 -2.59
CA GLY A 368 -8.85 17.63 -3.51
C GLY A 368 -7.64 17.96 -4.38
N ILE A 369 -7.84 18.00 -5.70
CA ILE A 369 -6.72 18.12 -6.67
C ILE A 369 -6.07 19.51 -6.63
N TYR A 370 -6.81 20.55 -6.25
CA TYR A 370 -6.31 21.93 -6.16
C TYR A 370 -5.40 22.18 -4.96
N ARG A 371 -5.25 21.20 -4.06
CA ARG A 371 -4.19 21.20 -3.05
C ARG A 371 -2.86 20.81 -3.70
N ASP A 372 -2.41 21.64 -4.63
CA ASP A 372 -1.16 21.42 -5.35
C ASP A 372 0.00 21.26 -4.35
N PRO A 373 0.85 20.21 -4.49
CA PRO A 373 1.92 19.93 -3.52
C PRO A 373 2.88 21.11 -3.30
N ASP A 374 3.16 21.88 -4.35
CA ASP A 374 4.08 23.02 -4.27
C ASP A 374 3.41 24.19 -3.54
N SER A 375 2.10 24.40 -3.74
CA SER A 375 1.32 25.43 -3.05
C SER A 375 1.17 25.18 -1.53
N ILE A 376 1.07 23.92 -1.10
CA ILE A 376 0.92 23.56 0.32
C ILE A 376 2.23 23.09 0.97
N SER A 377 3.35 23.15 0.26
CA SER A 377 4.66 22.62 0.69
C SER A 377 5.10 23.09 2.08
N LYS A 378 4.83 24.36 2.42
CA LYS A 378 5.15 24.95 3.75
C LYS A 378 4.37 24.34 4.92
N TYR A 379 3.29 23.61 4.68
CA TYR A 379 2.50 22.91 5.70
C TYR A 379 2.91 21.43 5.84
N LEU A 380 3.80 20.96 4.98
CA LEU A 380 4.26 19.58 4.95
C LEU A 380 5.70 19.50 5.38
N ASN A 381 6.04 18.47 6.16
CA ASN A 381 7.45 18.12 6.31
C ASN A 381 7.99 17.53 4.98
N PRO A 382 9.32 17.47 4.79
CA PRO A 382 9.92 17.05 3.51
C PRO A 382 9.48 15.66 3.03
N ASP A 383 9.24 14.74 3.97
CA ASP A 383 8.80 13.37 3.66
C ASP A 383 7.34 13.32 3.24
N GLN A 384 6.47 14.05 3.96
CA GLN A 384 5.06 14.21 3.63
C GLN A 384 4.89 14.84 2.25
N TYR A 385 5.65 15.90 1.96
CA TYR A 385 5.65 16.53 0.64
C TYR A 385 6.03 15.53 -0.46
N LYS A 386 7.09 14.74 -0.30
CA LYS A 386 7.52 13.76 -1.30
C LYS A 386 6.48 12.68 -1.56
N VAL A 387 5.89 12.10 -0.50
CA VAL A 387 4.87 11.06 -0.63
C VAL A 387 3.58 11.65 -1.20
N TYR A 388 3.16 12.83 -0.75
CA TYR A 388 1.98 13.49 -1.26
C TYR A 388 2.12 13.88 -2.73
N LYS A 389 3.26 14.45 -3.13
CA LYS A 389 3.56 14.77 -4.54
C LYS A 389 3.53 13.53 -5.42
N LEU A 390 4.07 12.41 -4.93
CA LEU A 390 4.01 11.13 -5.64
C LEU A 390 2.55 10.71 -5.87
N ILE A 391 1.71 10.75 -4.83
CA ILE A 391 0.28 10.42 -4.90
C ILE A 391 -0.48 11.38 -5.81
N TRP A 392 -0.20 12.67 -5.74
CA TRP A 392 -0.89 13.71 -6.52
C TRP A 392 -0.56 13.64 -8.02
N GLN A 393 0.68 13.31 -8.36
CA GLN A 393 1.12 13.17 -9.77
C GLN A 393 0.63 11.89 -10.44
N ARG A 394 0.20 10.90 -9.65
CA ARG A 394 -0.19 9.57 -10.14
C ARG A 394 -1.69 9.48 -10.35
#